data_AF-A0A524Q135-F1
#
_entry.id   AF-A0A524Q135-F1
#
_cell.length_a   1.000
_cell.length_b   1.000
_cell.length_c   1.000
_cell.angle_alpha   90.00
_cell.angle_beta   90.00
_cell.angle_gamma   90.00
#
_symmetry.space_group_name_H-M   'P 1'
#
loop_
_entity.id
_entity.type
_entity.pdbx_description
1 polymer ?
#
loop_
_entity_poly.entity_id
_entity_poly.type
_entity_poly.pdbx_seq_one_letter_code
_entity_poly.pdbx_strand_id
1 'polypeptide(L)'
;MNTNPLIAPKFGRLISVAALLVSLAALPAHAIRIPVDTSYAANQSIGDDNWYVIEQRSRFLQAESALRERDTQRFRRLRDALKDYPLYPYLEFADLSQRLASADNDEIETFLARYSETPLAWRLRDTWLKLLARREHWEKFRETYEHSDDAAMRCQWLRALIDAGQADEA
;
A
#
# COMPACT_ATOMS: atom_id res chain seq x y z
N MET A 1 -50.45 -67.80 74.01
CA MET A 1 -51.33 -67.81 72.83
C MET A 1 -52.06 -66.50 72.81
N ASN A 2 -51.66 -65.56 71.95
CA ASN A 2 -52.39 -64.30 71.83
C ASN A 2 -52.39 -63.89 70.36
N THR A 3 -53.57 -63.72 69.81
CA THR A 3 -53.82 -63.37 68.41
C THR A 3 -54.08 -61.88 68.29
N ASN A 4 -53.57 -61.34 67.17
CA ASN A 4 -53.86 -60.02 66.58
C ASN A 4 -53.26 -58.81 67.35
N PRO A 5 -53.09 -57.62 66.71
CA PRO A 5 -53.46 -57.26 65.34
C PRO A 5 -52.52 -56.28 64.56
N LEU A 6 -52.86 -56.09 63.27
CA LEU A 6 -52.97 -54.81 62.52
C LEU A 6 -51.75 -53.97 62.04
N ILE A 7 -51.95 -53.43 60.81
CA ILE A 7 -51.47 -52.15 60.21
C ILE A 7 -50.15 -52.12 59.41
N ALA A 8 -50.31 -52.20 58.08
CA ALA A 8 -50.10 -51.15 57.06
C ALA A 8 -48.74 -50.38 56.91
N PRO A 9 -48.47 -49.82 55.71
CA PRO A 9 -47.18 -49.90 55.02
C PRO A 9 -46.48 -48.53 54.86
N LYS A 10 -45.19 -48.50 54.49
CA LYS A 10 -44.61 -47.30 53.85
C LYS A 10 -43.65 -47.62 52.71
N PHE A 11 -43.95 -46.94 51.61
CA PHE A 11 -43.30 -46.89 50.32
C PHE A 11 -41.92 -46.23 50.37
N GLY A 12 -41.05 -46.65 49.45
CA GLY A 12 -39.84 -45.92 49.07
C GLY A 12 -39.14 -46.61 47.92
N ARG A 13 -39.58 -46.32 46.68
CA ARG A 13 -39.04 -46.88 45.44
C ARG A 13 -37.56 -46.50 45.27
N LEU A 14 -36.70 -47.51 45.20
CA LEU A 14 -35.37 -47.44 44.60
C LEU A 14 -35.55 -47.52 43.07
N ILE A 15 -35.21 -46.46 42.34
CA ILE A 15 -35.13 -46.53 40.88
C ILE A 15 -33.72 -46.99 40.52
N SER A 16 -33.68 -48.19 39.95
CA SER A 16 -32.49 -48.92 39.51
C SER A 16 -31.85 -48.25 38.30
N VAL A 17 -30.52 -48.16 38.32
CA VAL A 17 -29.69 -47.86 37.15
C VAL A 17 -29.64 -49.12 36.28
N ALA A 18 -30.30 -49.12 35.13
CA ALA A 18 -30.05 -50.11 34.09
C ALA A 18 -30.36 -49.51 32.71
N ALA A 19 -29.31 -49.42 31.91
CA ALA A 19 -29.30 -48.87 30.56
C ALA A 19 -29.85 -49.87 29.51
N LEU A 20 -29.89 -49.38 28.25
CA LEU A 20 -29.78 -50.09 26.96
C LEU A 20 -31.11 -50.48 26.23
N LEU A 21 -31.56 -49.68 25.24
CA LEU A 21 -31.17 -49.81 23.81
C LEU A 21 -32.05 -48.96 22.85
N VAL A 22 -31.35 -48.13 22.05
CA VAL A 22 -31.63 -47.70 20.66
C VAL A 22 -32.97 -47.01 20.37
N SER A 23 -32.92 -45.67 20.31
CA SER A 23 -33.72 -44.90 19.36
C SER A 23 -32.79 -43.92 18.64
N LEU A 24 -32.63 -44.16 17.35
CA LEU A 24 -31.97 -43.31 16.37
C LEU A 24 -32.87 -42.10 16.10
N ALA A 25 -32.70 -41.00 16.84
CA ALA A 25 -33.12 -39.67 16.42
C ALA A 25 -32.47 -38.62 17.32
N ALA A 26 -31.94 -37.57 16.69
CA ALA A 26 -31.38 -36.36 17.30
C ALA A 26 -30.05 -36.55 18.06
N LEU A 27 -28.95 -36.54 17.31
CA LEU A 27 -27.83 -35.74 17.77
C LEU A 27 -28.39 -34.32 17.98
N PRO A 28 -28.31 -33.73 19.19
CA PRO A 28 -28.65 -32.33 19.33
C PRO A 28 -27.66 -31.58 18.45
N ALA A 29 -28.17 -30.99 17.36
CA ALA A 29 -27.52 -29.91 16.63
C ALA A 29 -27.51 -28.66 17.52
N HIS A 30 -27.00 -28.81 18.75
CA HIS A 30 -26.83 -27.77 19.74
C HIS A 30 -25.32 -27.64 19.89
N ALA A 31 -24.73 -27.05 18.85
CA ALA A 31 -24.40 -25.64 18.91
C ALA A 31 -23.05 -25.45 19.62
N ILE A 32 -21.98 -25.89 18.96
CA ILE A 32 -20.80 -25.03 18.93
C ILE A 32 -21.22 -23.81 18.09
N ARG A 33 -21.99 -22.90 18.71
CA ARG A 33 -22.10 -21.53 18.21
C ARG A 33 -20.77 -20.92 18.57
N ILE A 34 -19.82 -20.94 17.64
CA ILE A 34 -18.75 -19.95 17.70
C ILE A 34 -19.47 -18.59 17.69
N PRO A 35 -19.39 -17.75 18.73
CA PRO A 35 -19.94 -16.42 18.68
C PRO A 35 -19.21 -15.70 17.54
N VAL A 36 -19.91 -15.52 16.42
CA VAL A 36 -19.40 -14.77 15.26
C VAL A 36 -19.12 -13.30 15.59
N ASP A 37 -19.53 -12.88 16.79
CA ASP A 37 -19.32 -11.52 17.30
C ASP A 37 -17.86 -11.22 17.63
N THR A 38 -17.01 -12.21 17.93
CA THR A 38 -15.58 -11.93 18.25
C THR A 38 -14.72 -11.70 17.02
N SER A 39 -15.09 -12.21 15.83
CA SER A 39 -14.39 -11.85 14.58
C SER A 39 -14.92 -10.54 13.98
N TYR A 40 -16.18 -10.18 14.24
CA TYR A 40 -16.76 -8.92 13.77
C TYR A 40 -16.31 -7.72 14.62
N ALA A 41 -16.21 -7.85 15.94
CA ALA A 41 -15.72 -6.79 16.81
C ALA A 41 -14.24 -6.42 16.54
N ALA A 42 -13.42 -7.39 16.12
CA ALA A 42 -12.04 -7.13 15.67
C ALA A 42 -11.97 -6.45 14.28
N ASN A 43 -13.00 -6.61 13.44
CA ASN A 43 -13.13 -5.91 12.15
C ASN A 43 -13.79 -4.52 12.31
N GLN A 44 -14.52 -4.28 13.39
CA GLN A 44 -15.23 -3.03 13.60
C GLN A 44 -14.28 -1.86 13.87
N SER A 45 -13.11 -2.10 14.47
CA SER A 45 -12.03 -1.11 14.57
C SER A 45 -11.30 -0.82 13.26
N ILE A 46 -11.46 -1.68 12.24
CA ILE A 46 -10.90 -1.47 10.88
C ILE A 46 -11.87 -0.63 10.03
N GLY A 47 -13.17 -0.66 10.32
CA GLY A 47 -14.22 0.06 9.59
C GLY A 47 -14.12 1.58 9.70
N ASP A 48 -13.70 2.10 10.84
CA ASP A 48 -13.65 3.54 11.12
C ASP A 48 -12.37 4.22 10.60
N ASP A 49 -11.33 3.47 10.25
CA ASP A 49 -10.10 3.98 9.61
C ASP A 49 -10.12 3.83 8.08
N ASN A 50 -10.96 2.94 7.54
CA ASN A 50 -11.01 2.63 6.11
C ASN A 50 -11.61 3.77 5.26
N TRP A 51 -12.52 4.58 5.80
CA TRP A 51 -13.14 5.69 5.04
C TRP A 51 -12.12 6.78 4.66
N TYR A 52 -11.12 7.01 5.51
CA TYR A 52 -10.05 7.99 5.26
C TYR A 52 -9.20 7.61 4.03
N VAL A 53 -8.88 6.32 3.89
CA VAL A 53 -8.10 5.82 2.75
C VAL A 53 -8.88 5.90 1.43
N ILE A 54 -10.20 5.66 1.46
CA ILE A 54 -11.07 5.80 0.28
C ILE A 54 -11.09 7.25 -0.21
N GLU A 55 -11.21 8.21 0.70
CA GLU A 55 -11.21 9.62 0.35
C GLU A 55 -9.87 10.07 -0.25
N GLN A 56 -8.74 9.70 0.37
CA GLN A 56 -7.41 10.01 -0.16
C GLN A 56 -7.17 9.39 -1.55
N ARG A 57 -7.63 8.15 -1.77
CA ARG A 57 -7.57 7.50 -3.08
C ARG A 57 -8.39 8.27 -4.13
N SER A 58 -9.60 8.70 -3.79
CA SER A 58 -10.42 9.54 -4.66
C SER A 58 -9.72 10.87 -5.00
N ARG A 59 -9.15 11.55 -4.01
CA ARG A 59 -8.39 12.80 -4.21
C ARG A 59 -7.16 12.57 -5.09
N PHE A 60 -6.45 11.45 -4.93
CA PHE A 60 -5.31 11.09 -5.77
C PHE A 60 -5.72 10.98 -7.24
N LEU A 61 -6.79 10.23 -7.55
CA LEU A 61 -7.30 10.09 -8.92
C LEU A 61 -7.74 11.44 -9.52
N GLN A 62 -8.33 12.31 -8.70
CA GLN A 62 -8.68 13.67 -9.11
C GLN A 62 -7.44 14.53 -9.39
N ALA A 63 -6.37 14.39 -8.59
CA ALA A 63 -5.11 15.08 -8.81
C ALA A 63 -4.48 14.64 -10.14
N GLU A 64 -4.44 13.33 -10.40
CA GLU A 64 -3.96 12.81 -11.68
C GLU A 64 -4.78 13.33 -12.86
N SER A 65 -6.12 13.42 -12.72
CA SER A 65 -6.97 14.00 -13.77
C SER A 65 -6.69 15.47 -14.00
N ALA A 66 -6.59 16.26 -12.93
CA ALA A 66 -6.27 17.68 -13.02
C ALA A 66 -4.92 17.91 -13.71
N LEU A 67 -3.92 17.06 -13.41
CA LEU A 67 -2.62 17.14 -14.07
C LEU A 67 -2.69 16.84 -15.58
N ARG A 68 -3.41 15.77 -15.96
CA ARG A 68 -3.67 15.44 -17.38
C ARG A 68 -4.39 16.57 -18.12
N GLU A 69 -5.35 17.22 -17.45
CA GLU A 69 -6.13 18.35 -17.96
C GLU A 69 -5.34 19.67 -17.97
N ARG A 70 -4.11 19.69 -17.45
CA ARG A 70 -3.27 20.88 -17.24
C ARG A 70 -3.91 21.93 -16.31
N ASP A 71 -4.85 21.54 -15.46
CA ASP A 71 -5.41 22.37 -14.40
C ASP A 71 -4.45 22.40 -13.20
N THR A 72 -3.40 23.22 -13.34
CA THR A 72 -2.32 23.31 -12.35
C THR A 72 -2.78 23.84 -10.99
N GLN A 73 -3.85 24.64 -10.94
CA GLN A 73 -4.39 25.17 -9.68
C GLN A 73 -5.13 24.08 -8.92
N ARG A 74 -5.99 23.30 -9.58
CA ARG A 74 -6.68 22.17 -8.96
C ARG A 74 -5.70 21.08 -8.57
N PHE A 75 -4.74 20.76 -9.44
CA PHE A 75 -3.69 19.78 -9.14
C PHE A 75 -2.94 20.14 -7.86
N ARG A 76 -2.40 21.37 -7.75
CA ARG A 76 -1.64 21.79 -6.55
C ARG A 76 -2.45 21.66 -5.28
N ARG A 77 -3.71 22.12 -5.27
CA ARG A 77 -4.60 21.99 -4.10
C ARG A 77 -4.82 20.54 -3.69
N LEU A 78 -5.09 19.65 -4.65
CA LEU A 78 -5.33 18.22 -4.36
C LEU A 78 -4.05 17.52 -3.91
N ARG A 79 -2.92 17.79 -4.57
CA ARG A 79 -1.59 17.25 -4.22
C ARG A 79 -1.20 17.65 -2.81
N ASP A 80 -1.35 18.92 -2.43
CA ASP A 80 -0.93 19.41 -1.12
C ASP A 80 -1.75 18.79 0.03
N ALA A 81 -2.98 18.34 -0.23
CA ALA A 81 -3.81 17.60 0.71
C ALA A 81 -3.44 16.11 0.84
N LEU A 82 -2.48 15.62 0.05
CA LEU A 82 -2.08 14.23 -0.03
C LEU A 82 -0.65 13.98 0.45
N LYS A 83 0.01 14.93 1.15
CA LYS A 83 1.43 14.80 1.55
C LYS A 83 1.74 13.53 2.37
N ASP A 84 0.79 13.08 3.19
CA ASP A 84 0.93 11.87 4.01
C ASP A 84 0.39 10.61 3.31
N TYR A 85 -0.09 10.72 2.07
CA TYR A 85 -0.61 9.60 1.30
C TYR A 85 0.54 8.78 0.68
N PRO A 86 0.55 7.44 0.79
CA PRO A 86 1.68 6.64 0.29
C PRO A 86 2.03 6.83 -1.18
N LEU A 87 1.07 7.21 -2.03
CA LEU A 87 1.31 7.45 -3.46
C LEU A 87 1.67 8.91 -3.79
N TYR A 88 1.79 9.80 -2.81
CA TYR A 88 2.22 11.18 -3.01
C TYR A 88 3.46 11.34 -3.91
N PRO A 89 4.53 10.51 -3.78
CA PRO A 89 5.70 10.60 -4.65
C PRO A 89 5.38 10.46 -6.15
N TYR A 90 4.31 9.73 -6.49
CA TYR A 90 3.88 9.57 -7.88
C TYR A 90 3.26 10.85 -8.45
N LEU A 91 2.59 11.68 -7.62
CA LEU A 91 2.10 12.99 -8.05
C LEU A 91 3.27 13.96 -8.27
N GLU A 92 4.27 13.95 -7.39
CA GLU A 92 5.48 14.76 -7.56
C GLU A 92 6.24 14.36 -8.84
N PHE A 93 6.43 13.05 -9.05
CA PHE A 93 7.08 12.51 -10.24
C PHE A 93 6.34 12.89 -11.53
N ALA A 94 5.01 12.72 -11.57
CA ALA A 94 4.21 12.98 -12.75
C ALA A 94 4.24 14.46 -13.15
N ASP A 95 4.08 15.36 -12.18
CA ASP A 95 4.15 16.81 -12.42
C ASP A 95 5.53 17.22 -12.92
N LEU A 96 6.59 16.82 -12.20
CA LEU A 96 7.95 17.19 -12.55
C LEU A 96 8.36 16.62 -13.92
N SER A 97 7.97 15.39 -14.24
CA SER A 97 8.20 14.78 -15.56
C SER A 97 7.51 15.55 -16.69
N GLN A 98 6.27 16.02 -16.47
CA GLN A 98 5.50 16.74 -17.49
C GLN A 98 6.11 18.11 -17.84
N ARG A 99 6.75 18.76 -16.86
CA ARG A 99 7.37 20.08 -17.05
C ARG A 99 8.90 20.05 -16.98
N LEU A 100 9.51 18.88 -17.11
CA LEU A 100 10.96 18.67 -16.92
C LEU A 100 11.81 19.64 -17.76
N ALA A 101 11.34 19.96 -18.97
CA ALA A 101 12.03 20.88 -19.89
C ALA A 101 12.21 22.31 -19.34
N SER A 102 11.35 22.73 -18.39
CA SER A 102 11.32 24.07 -17.80
C SER A 102 11.42 24.06 -16.28
N ALA A 103 11.68 22.91 -15.66
CA ALA A 103 11.88 22.80 -14.23
C ALA A 103 13.27 23.30 -13.84
N ASP A 104 13.40 23.84 -12.63
CA ASP A 104 14.69 24.26 -12.08
C ASP A 104 15.53 23.02 -11.71
N ASN A 105 16.85 23.08 -11.92
CA ASN A 105 17.74 21.97 -11.60
C ASN A 105 17.65 21.57 -10.12
N ASP A 106 17.61 22.54 -9.21
CA ASP A 106 17.50 22.32 -7.76
C ASP A 106 16.26 21.51 -7.38
N GLU A 107 15.15 21.70 -8.11
CA GLU A 107 13.92 20.95 -7.88
C GLU A 107 14.08 19.48 -8.31
N ILE A 108 14.73 19.25 -9.44
CA ILE A 108 15.02 17.90 -9.94
C ILE A 108 15.98 17.19 -8.99
N GLU A 109 17.06 17.86 -8.60
CA GLU A 109 18.05 17.34 -7.64
C GLU A 109 17.41 17.03 -6.29
N THR A 110 16.51 17.89 -5.81
CA THR A 110 15.74 17.65 -4.57
C THR A 110 14.87 16.39 -4.69
N PHE A 111 14.20 16.19 -5.83
CA PHE A 111 13.40 14.99 -6.06
C PHE A 111 14.28 13.73 -6.10
N LEU A 112 15.40 13.79 -6.83
CA LEU A 112 16.33 12.66 -6.94
C LEU A 112 16.95 12.28 -5.59
N ALA A 113 17.31 13.27 -4.76
CA ALA A 113 17.84 13.04 -3.42
C ALA A 113 16.78 12.46 -2.48
N ARG A 114 15.53 12.98 -2.53
CA ARG A 114 14.44 12.50 -1.67
C ARG A 114 14.04 11.05 -1.98
N TYR A 115 14.12 10.65 -3.24
CA TYR A 115 13.62 9.36 -3.72
C TYR A 115 14.71 8.44 -4.30
N SER A 116 15.97 8.61 -3.87
CA SER A 116 17.17 7.99 -4.48
C SER A 116 17.07 6.47 -4.66
N GLU A 117 16.46 5.78 -3.70
CA GLU A 117 16.32 4.32 -3.66
C GLU A 117 15.04 3.81 -4.35
N THR A 118 14.39 4.65 -5.16
CA THR A 118 13.14 4.29 -5.82
C THR A 118 13.28 4.26 -7.34
N PRO A 119 12.47 3.44 -8.04
CA PRO A 119 12.39 3.49 -9.50
C PRO A 119 11.95 4.86 -10.04
N LEU A 120 11.30 5.71 -9.24
CA LEU A 120 10.89 7.04 -9.67
C LEU A 120 12.10 7.95 -9.91
N ALA A 121 13.08 7.95 -9.00
CA ALA A 121 14.30 8.72 -9.17
C ALA A 121 15.10 8.23 -10.37
N TRP A 122 15.27 6.92 -10.54
CA TRP A 122 15.99 6.36 -11.69
C TRP A 122 15.35 6.75 -13.03
N ARG A 123 14.02 6.68 -13.12
CA ARG A 123 13.27 7.07 -14.33
C ARG A 123 13.37 8.57 -14.61
N LEU A 124 13.30 9.40 -13.57
CA LEU A 124 13.44 10.84 -13.72
C LEU A 124 14.86 11.21 -14.17
N ARG A 125 15.88 10.62 -13.54
CA ARG A 125 17.30 10.82 -13.87
C ARG A 125 17.58 10.44 -15.32
N ASP A 126 17.14 9.28 -15.78
CA ASP A 126 17.32 8.85 -17.18
C ASP A 126 16.68 9.85 -18.16
N THR A 127 15.45 10.29 -17.87
CA THR A 127 14.75 11.28 -18.71
C THR A 127 15.48 12.63 -18.70
N TRP A 128 16.00 13.04 -17.55
CA TRP A 128 16.74 14.29 -17.41
C TRP A 128 18.10 14.24 -18.10
N LEU A 129 18.86 13.15 -17.98
CA LEU A 129 20.11 12.94 -18.71
C LEU A 129 19.90 12.98 -20.22
N LYS A 130 18.83 12.36 -20.73
CA LYS A 130 18.45 12.44 -22.15
C LYS A 130 18.17 13.88 -22.57
N LEU A 131 17.51 14.67 -21.73
CA LEU A 131 17.25 16.09 -21.99
C LEU A 131 18.54 16.92 -21.98
N LEU A 132 19.40 16.71 -20.99
CA LEU A 132 20.68 17.41 -20.85
C LEU A 132 21.60 17.14 -22.05
N ALA A 133 21.73 15.88 -22.46
CA ALA A 133 22.51 15.51 -23.64
C ALA A 133 21.97 16.14 -24.93
N ARG A 134 20.63 16.14 -25.12
CA ARG A 134 20.00 16.78 -26.28
C ARG A 134 20.24 18.29 -26.34
N ARG A 135 20.46 18.93 -25.19
CA ARG A 135 20.73 20.36 -25.07
C ARG A 135 22.23 20.67 -24.91
N GLU A 136 23.09 19.65 -25.00
CA GLU A 136 24.55 19.78 -24.85
C GLU A 136 24.97 20.40 -23.50
N HIS A 137 24.17 20.22 -22.45
CA HIS A 137 24.51 20.66 -21.09
C HIS A 137 25.47 19.65 -20.43
N TRP A 138 26.67 19.52 -20.97
CA TRP A 138 27.62 18.46 -20.62
C TRP A 138 28.14 18.52 -19.18
N GLU A 139 28.27 19.72 -18.61
CA GLU A 139 28.67 19.89 -17.20
C GLU A 139 27.65 19.25 -16.27
N LYS A 140 26.39 19.70 -16.32
CA LYS A 140 25.30 19.13 -15.51
C LYS A 140 25.05 17.65 -15.85
N PHE A 141 25.20 17.26 -17.11
CA PHE A 141 25.11 15.84 -17.50
C PHE A 141 26.13 14.99 -16.73
N ARG A 142 27.41 15.40 -16.70
CA ARG A 142 28.46 14.65 -15.99
C ARG A 142 28.25 14.61 -14.48
N GLU A 143 27.77 15.69 -13.88
CA GLU A 143 27.43 15.73 -12.44
C GLU A 143 26.28 14.79 -12.07
N THR A 144 25.31 14.65 -12.98
CA THR A 144 24.08 13.87 -12.77
C THR A 144 24.23 12.40 -13.17
N TYR A 145 25.18 12.11 -14.06
CA TYR A 145 25.33 10.80 -14.67
C TYR A 145 25.67 9.74 -13.61
N GLU A 146 24.85 8.69 -13.60
CA GLU A 146 25.14 7.45 -12.89
C GLU A 146 25.34 6.34 -13.92
N HIS A 147 26.04 5.27 -13.50
CA HIS A 147 26.29 4.13 -14.37
C HIS A 147 25.00 3.61 -15.01
N SER A 148 25.04 3.38 -16.32
CA SER A 148 23.89 2.94 -17.11
C SER A 148 24.29 1.80 -18.05
N ASP A 149 23.47 0.74 -18.08
CA ASP A 149 23.63 -0.37 -19.02
C ASP A 149 23.23 0.00 -20.46
N ASP A 150 22.48 1.11 -20.63
CA ASP A 150 22.12 1.62 -21.95
C ASP A 150 23.37 2.15 -22.69
N ALA A 151 23.70 1.50 -23.80
CA ALA A 151 24.86 1.84 -24.60
C ALA A 151 24.82 3.27 -25.17
N ALA A 152 23.64 3.78 -25.57
CA ALA A 152 23.51 5.13 -26.06
C ALA A 152 23.78 6.14 -24.94
N MET A 153 23.30 5.89 -23.73
CA MET A 153 23.60 6.74 -22.58
C MET A 153 25.10 6.76 -22.25
N ARG A 154 25.78 5.60 -22.30
CA ARG A 154 27.25 5.55 -22.15
C ARG A 154 27.97 6.35 -23.23
N CYS A 155 27.53 6.27 -24.49
CA CYS A 155 28.10 7.08 -25.57
C CYS A 155 27.94 8.59 -25.29
N GLN A 156 26.81 9.01 -24.73
CA GLN A 156 26.62 10.42 -24.32
C GLN A 156 27.56 10.83 -23.18
N TRP A 157 27.81 9.93 -22.22
CA TRP A 157 28.80 10.17 -21.16
C TRP A 157 30.23 10.31 -21.72
N LEU A 158 30.65 9.42 -22.61
CA LEU A 158 31.94 9.51 -23.30
C LEU A 158 32.08 10.82 -24.07
N ARG A 159 31.01 11.22 -24.77
CA ARG A 159 30.96 12.52 -25.48
C ARG A 159 31.16 13.69 -24.52
N ALA A 160 30.47 13.67 -23.38
CA ALA A 160 30.58 14.71 -22.37
C ALA A 160 32.00 14.84 -21.79
N LEU A 161 32.74 13.72 -21.64
CA LEU A 161 34.14 13.73 -21.22
C LEU A 161 35.07 14.34 -22.27
N ILE A 162 34.88 13.98 -23.54
CA ILE A 162 35.66 14.55 -24.66
C ILE A 162 35.44 16.07 -24.74
N ASP A 163 34.20 16.54 -24.63
CA ASP A 163 33.86 17.97 -24.63
C ASP A 163 34.51 18.72 -23.45
N ALA A 164 34.68 18.05 -22.30
CA ALA A 164 35.36 18.59 -21.13
C ALA A 164 36.90 18.51 -21.20
N GLY A 165 37.47 17.98 -22.30
CA GLY A 165 38.92 17.78 -22.44
C GLY A 165 39.48 16.61 -21.61
N GLN A 166 38.61 15.73 -21.10
CA GLN A 166 38.97 14.55 -20.31
C GLN A 166 38.94 13.27 -21.16
N ALA A 167 39.45 13.33 -22.39
CA ALA A 167 39.36 12.22 -23.34
C ALA A 167 40.08 10.95 -22.86
N ASP A 168 41.06 11.06 -21.96
CA ASP A 168 41.76 9.91 -21.38
C ASP A 168 40.93 9.13 -20.35
N GLU A 169 39.84 9.73 -19.85
CA GLU A 169 38.89 9.11 -18.91
C GLU A 169 37.69 8.46 -19.63
N ALA A 170 37.60 8.62 -20.96
CA ALA A 170 36.53 8.10 -21.80
C ALA A 170 36.85 6.68 -22.29
#